data_AF-A0A5D6W946-F1
#
_entry.id   AF-A0A5D6W946-F1
#
_cell.length_a   1.000
_cell.length_b   1.000
_cell.length_c   1.000
_cell.angle_alpha   90.00
_cell.angle_beta   90.00
_cell.angle_gamma   90.00
#
_symmetry.space_group_name_H-M   'P 1'
#
loop_
_entity.id
_entity.type
_entity.pdbx_description
1 polymer ?
#
loop_
_entity_poly.entity_id
_entity_poly.type
_entity_poly.pdbx_seq_one_letter_code
_entity_poly.pdbx_strand_id
1 'polypeptide(L)'
;MKKGLMAGLTMGTIMITSVCSAMTMQAPQKIGKISLPPMGWYEVKGATTHEGVPFKNVRYLMSYPSLRTGNGSKIFDKGVACFGNGEDCIYVHYDARDGRASYLPNRNNSFVSKIGGKDVNNTIDITVTCATNINCIKTDTDEKMYLLVNEDAGDVTGITYTLIGKRSDGSYVKYFDTYDIIGRYYANKREVRMQNIKVEGDEIICNYCVTRYGYVGQNYQKTYEGYGKLCFKWDDEAKWFGVENNTL
;
A
#
# COMPACT_ATOMS: atom_id res chain seq x y z
N MET A 1 65.45 -2.82 47.05
CA MET A 1 64.69 -1.57 46.86
C MET A 1 65.11 -0.92 45.54
N LYS A 2 64.27 -0.94 44.50
CA LYS A 2 64.34 -0.02 43.35
C LYS A 2 63.03 -0.08 42.54
N LYS A 3 62.25 0.99 42.71
CA LYS A 3 61.30 1.68 41.81
C LYS A 3 60.43 0.84 40.87
N GLY A 4 59.17 0.69 41.26
CA GLY A 4 58.07 0.34 40.36
C GLY A 4 57.69 1.53 39.47
N LEU A 5 57.55 1.26 38.18
CA LEU A 5 57.04 2.17 37.16
C LEU A 5 55.52 1.92 37.07
N MET A 6 54.71 2.83 37.62
CA MET A 6 53.26 2.84 37.37
C MET A 6 53.02 3.53 36.03
N ALA A 7 52.71 2.76 34.99
CA ALA A 7 52.12 3.27 33.77
C ALA A 7 50.61 3.43 34.03
N GLY A 8 50.17 4.67 34.26
CA GLY A 8 48.76 5.02 34.25
C GLY A 8 48.23 4.96 32.82
N LEU A 9 47.42 3.95 32.53
CA LEU A 9 46.68 3.85 31.27
C LEU A 9 45.45 4.77 31.41
N THR A 10 45.52 5.97 30.86
CA THR A 10 44.36 6.86 30.73
C THR A 10 43.40 6.22 29.75
N MET A 11 42.35 5.59 30.28
CA MET A 11 41.28 4.96 29.52
C MET A 11 40.43 6.08 28.90
N GLY A 12 40.77 6.47 27.67
CA GLY A 12 39.99 7.42 26.89
C GLY A 12 38.66 6.79 26.53
N THR A 13 37.57 7.29 27.13
CA THR A 13 36.21 6.94 26.76
C THR A 13 35.95 7.44 25.34
N ILE A 14 36.03 6.54 24.36
CA ILE A 14 35.51 6.80 23.01
C ILE A 14 33.99 6.82 23.13
N MET A 15 33.41 8.02 23.21
CA MET A 15 31.97 8.18 23.02
C MET A 15 31.68 7.84 21.56
N ILE A 16 31.22 6.61 21.31
CA ILE A 16 30.61 6.23 20.05
C ILE A 16 29.28 6.98 20.02
N THR A 17 29.28 8.20 19.48
CA THR A 17 28.03 8.84 19.06
C THR A 17 27.45 7.93 17.98
N SER A 18 26.37 7.21 18.28
CA SER A 18 25.64 6.48 17.25
C SER A 18 25.20 7.51 16.23
N VAL A 19 25.81 7.50 15.07
CA VAL A 19 25.32 8.25 13.92
C VAL A 19 23.97 7.60 13.63
N CYS A 20 22.90 8.27 14.02
CA CYS A 20 21.55 7.87 13.66
C CYS A 20 21.42 8.19 12.17
N SER A 21 21.94 7.29 11.33
CA SER A 21 21.71 7.36 9.90
C SER A 21 20.21 7.23 9.69
N ALA A 22 19.64 8.16 8.93
CA ALA A 22 18.23 8.09 8.55
C ALA A 22 17.96 6.75 7.86
N MET A 23 16.80 6.13 8.13
CA MET A 23 16.39 4.89 7.47
C MET A 23 16.61 4.98 5.95
N THR A 24 17.23 3.97 5.36
CA THR A 24 17.35 3.84 3.91
C THR A 24 16.31 2.87 3.37
N MET A 25 15.55 3.31 2.36
CA MET A 25 14.55 2.50 1.67
C MET A 25 15.02 2.11 0.25
N GLN A 26 14.68 0.89 -0.15
CA GLN A 26 14.88 0.42 -1.52
C GLN A 26 13.65 0.69 -2.40
N ALA A 27 13.85 0.68 -3.72
CA ALA A 27 12.74 0.76 -4.66
C ALA A 27 11.72 -0.38 -4.42
N PRO A 28 10.41 -0.12 -4.53
CA PRO A 28 9.38 -1.13 -4.29
C PRO A 28 9.51 -2.31 -5.25
N GLN A 29 9.40 -3.52 -4.71
CA GLN A 29 9.41 -4.76 -5.48
C GLN A 29 8.06 -5.46 -5.36
N LYS A 30 7.40 -5.70 -6.49
CA LYS A 30 6.11 -6.39 -6.52
C LYS A 30 6.25 -7.82 -6.00
N ILE A 31 5.50 -8.14 -4.94
CA ILE A 31 5.43 -9.48 -4.34
C ILE A 31 4.10 -10.18 -4.62
N GLY A 32 3.11 -9.46 -5.17
CA GLY A 32 1.84 -10.06 -5.56
C GLY A 32 0.80 -9.05 -6.02
N LYS A 33 -0.40 -9.56 -6.25
CA LYS A 33 -1.57 -8.77 -6.62
C LYS A 33 -2.83 -9.44 -6.07
N ILE A 34 -3.71 -8.62 -5.52
CA ILE A 34 -5.10 -8.97 -5.24
C ILE A 34 -6.01 -8.05 -6.05
N SER A 35 -7.15 -8.54 -6.50
CA SER A 35 -8.06 -7.77 -7.35
C SER A 35 -9.48 -8.13 -7.03
N LEU A 36 -10.34 -7.11 -6.97
CA LEU A 36 -11.79 -7.24 -6.87
C LEU A 36 -12.41 -6.61 -8.12
N PRO A 37 -12.54 -7.37 -9.23
CA PRO A 37 -13.20 -6.87 -10.43
C PRO A 37 -14.67 -6.50 -10.16
N PRO A 38 -15.30 -5.69 -11.02
CA PRO A 38 -16.69 -5.24 -10.86
C PRO A 38 -17.74 -6.36 -10.73
N MET A 39 -17.36 -7.57 -11.11
CA MET A 39 -18.21 -8.76 -11.07
C MET A 39 -18.21 -9.48 -9.71
N GLY A 40 -17.41 -8.99 -8.76
CA GLY A 40 -17.58 -9.28 -7.34
C GLY A 40 -16.93 -10.55 -6.81
N TRP A 41 -15.79 -10.95 -7.37
CA TRP A 41 -14.93 -12.01 -6.85
C TRP A 41 -13.51 -11.50 -6.60
N TYR A 42 -12.73 -12.22 -5.79
CA TYR A 42 -11.31 -11.94 -5.63
C TYR A 42 -10.45 -12.77 -6.58
N GLU A 43 -9.53 -12.11 -7.28
CA GLU A 43 -8.39 -12.75 -7.94
C GLU A 43 -7.13 -12.56 -7.09
N VAL A 44 -6.40 -13.64 -6.86
CA VAL A 44 -5.15 -13.64 -6.10
C VAL A 44 -4.02 -14.16 -6.99
N LYS A 45 -2.95 -13.38 -7.16
CA LYS A 45 -1.79 -13.70 -8.00
C LYS A 45 -0.48 -13.45 -7.25
N GLY A 46 0.44 -14.41 -7.29
CA GLY A 46 1.76 -14.30 -6.65
C GLY A 46 1.77 -14.53 -5.13
N ALA A 47 0.66 -14.99 -4.54
CA ALA A 47 0.64 -15.39 -3.14
C ALA A 47 1.49 -16.66 -2.93
N THR A 48 2.32 -16.66 -1.88
CA THR A 48 3.14 -17.80 -1.46
C THR A 48 2.27 -18.90 -0.86
N THR A 49 1.29 -18.51 -0.05
CA THR A 49 0.25 -19.42 0.45
C THR A 49 -1.11 -18.78 0.29
N HIS A 50 -2.11 -19.62 0.08
CA HIS A 50 -3.47 -19.16 -0.19
C HIS A 50 -4.48 -20.19 0.29
N GLU A 51 -5.36 -19.75 1.18
CA GLU A 51 -6.50 -20.52 1.67
C GLU A 51 -7.76 -19.73 1.34
N GLY A 52 -8.62 -20.27 0.49
CA GLY A 52 -9.82 -19.56 0.05
C GLY A 52 -10.97 -20.49 -0.32
N VAL A 53 -12.17 -19.97 -0.17
CA VAL A 53 -13.40 -20.58 -0.66
C VAL A 53 -13.56 -20.19 -2.13
N PRO A 54 -13.53 -21.16 -3.08
CA PRO A 54 -13.72 -20.85 -4.49
C PRO A 54 -15.06 -20.15 -4.73
N PHE A 55 -15.08 -19.19 -5.65
CA PHE A 55 -16.28 -18.44 -6.00
C PHE A 55 -17.37 -19.36 -6.57
N LYS A 56 -18.53 -19.46 -5.92
CA LYS A 56 -19.58 -20.44 -6.27
C LYS A 56 -20.77 -19.88 -7.07
N ASN A 57 -20.79 -18.62 -7.49
CA ASN A 57 -21.96 -18.05 -8.17
C ASN A 57 -22.18 -18.66 -9.58
N VAL A 58 -23.08 -19.65 -9.65
CA VAL A 58 -23.34 -20.48 -10.82
C VAL A 58 -23.86 -19.68 -12.03
N ARG A 59 -24.66 -18.63 -11.82
CA ARG A 59 -25.20 -17.80 -12.93
C ARG A 59 -24.10 -17.09 -13.72
N TYR A 60 -23.07 -16.60 -13.04
CA TYR A 60 -21.92 -15.95 -13.67
C TYR A 60 -21.00 -16.97 -14.35
N LEU A 61 -20.74 -18.11 -13.71
CA LEU A 61 -19.96 -19.20 -14.30
C LEU A 61 -20.62 -19.83 -15.55
N MET A 62 -21.95 -19.72 -15.68
CA MET A 62 -22.66 -20.09 -16.90
C MET A 62 -22.44 -19.12 -18.06
N SER A 63 -22.27 -17.83 -17.76
CA SER A 63 -22.05 -16.79 -18.79
C SER A 63 -20.58 -16.72 -19.23
N TYR A 64 -19.64 -17.23 -18.42
CA TYR A 64 -18.21 -17.27 -18.71
C TYR A 64 -17.62 -18.66 -18.42
N PRO A 65 -17.86 -19.65 -19.31
CA PRO A 65 -17.46 -21.05 -19.09
C PRO A 65 -15.94 -21.24 -18.94
N SER A 66 -15.12 -20.35 -19.51
CA SER A 66 -13.66 -20.37 -19.37
C SER A 66 -13.18 -20.22 -17.93
N LEU A 67 -13.99 -19.62 -17.05
CA LEU A 67 -13.72 -19.51 -15.61
C LEU A 67 -14.02 -20.82 -14.85
N ARG A 68 -14.76 -21.78 -15.44
CA ARG A 68 -15.00 -23.12 -14.87
C ARG A 68 -13.86 -24.10 -15.13
N THR A 69 -13.14 -23.94 -16.24
CA THR A 69 -12.26 -24.98 -16.79
C THR A 69 -10.79 -24.57 -16.92
N GLY A 70 -10.45 -23.33 -16.55
CA GLY A 70 -9.10 -22.79 -16.73
C GLY A 70 -8.14 -23.08 -15.58
N ASN A 71 -7.01 -23.72 -15.89
CA ASN A 71 -5.87 -23.97 -14.98
C ASN A 71 -5.12 -22.70 -14.49
N GLY A 72 -5.62 -21.48 -14.73
CA GLY A 72 -4.80 -20.25 -14.64
C GLY A 72 -5.19 -19.21 -13.60
N SER A 73 -6.44 -19.17 -13.15
CA SER A 73 -6.90 -18.13 -12.21
C SER A 73 -8.01 -18.67 -11.33
N LYS A 74 -7.64 -19.15 -10.15
CA LYS A 74 -8.62 -19.46 -9.11
C LYS A 74 -9.25 -18.14 -8.66
N ILE A 75 -10.56 -18.02 -8.81
CA ILE A 75 -11.37 -16.90 -8.30
C ILE A 75 -12.03 -17.32 -6.98
N PHE A 76 -12.12 -16.40 -6.03
CA PHE A 76 -12.52 -16.72 -4.65
C PHE A 76 -13.60 -15.80 -4.12
N ASP A 77 -14.52 -16.34 -3.33
CA ASP A 77 -15.48 -15.57 -2.53
C ASP A 77 -14.73 -14.92 -1.37
N LYS A 78 -14.11 -15.74 -0.53
CA LYS A 78 -13.42 -15.28 0.69
C LYS A 78 -12.19 -16.12 1.00
N GLY A 79 -11.28 -15.58 1.78
CA GLY A 79 -10.11 -16.31 2.24
C GLY A 79 -8.99 -15.41 2.75
N VAL A 80 -7.81 -16.02 2.85
CA VAL A 80 -6.58 -15.37 3.29
C VAL A 80 -5.46 -15.69 2.30
N ALA A 81 -4.76 -14.65 1.84
CA ALA A 81 -3.63 -14.74 0.93
C ALA A 81 -2.36 -14.23 1.62
N CYS A 82 -1.29 -15.00 1.62
CA CYS A 82 0.02 -14.60 2.12
C CYS A 82 0.92 -14.22 0.95
N PHE A 83 1.52 -13.03 0.99
CA PHE A 83 2.47 -12.55 0.00
C PHE A 83 3.84 -12.37 0.64
N GLY A 84 4.91 -12.76 -0.07
CA GLY A 84 6.27 -12.78 0.48
C GLY A 84 6.60 -14.06 1.24
N ASN A 85 7.81 -14.15 1.78
CA ASN A 85 8.34 -15.34 2.43
C ASN A 85 8.87 -15.02 3.83
N GLY A 86 8.79 -15.99 4.75
CA GLY A 86 9.36 -15.88 6.09
C GLY A 86 8.81 -14.67 6.86
N GLU A 87 9.69 -13.88 7.46
CA GLU A 87 9.30 -12.73 8.25
C GLU A 87 8.80 -11.55 7.42
N ASP A 88 9.02 -11.54 6.10
CA ASP A 88 8.56 -10.49 5.17
C ASP A 88 7.13 -10.75 4.68
N CYS A 89 6.46 -11.77 5.22
CA CYS A 89 5.10 -12.08 4.82
C CYS A 89 4.09 -11.03 5.26
N ILE A 90 3.13 -10.76 4.38
CA ILE A 90 1.94 -9.97 4.67
C ILE A 90 0.69 -10.73 4.21
N TYR A 91 -0.35 -10.70 5.04
CA TYR A 91 -1.58 -11.43 4.81
C TYR A 91 -2.68 -10.47 4.40
N VAL A 92 -3.42 -10.81 3.36
CA VAL A 92 -4.66 -10.15 2.97
C VAL A 92 -5.83 -11.07 3.26
N HIS A 93 -6.72 -10.62 4.15
CA HIS A 93 -7.98 -11.26 4.49
C HIS A 93 -9.09 -10.61 3.66
N TYR A 94 -9.86 -11.39 2.92
CA TYR A 94 -10.84 -10.88 1.97
C TYR A 94 -12.14 -11.68 2.04
N ASP A 95 -13.27 -11.00 1.82
CA ASP A 95 -14.61 -11.61 1.80
C ASP A 95 -15.54 -10.85 0.86
N ALA A 96 -15.75 -11.39 -0.33
CA ALA A 96 -16.74 -10.97 -1.30
C ALA A 96 -18.08 -11.62 -0.92
N ARG A 97 -18.77 -11.06 0.07
CA ARG A 97 -20.08 -11.55 0.55
C ARG A 97 -21.04 -11.88 -0.62
N ASP A 98 -21.25 -13.18 -0.88
CA ASP A 98 -22.21 -13.79 -1.82
C ASP A 98 -22.49 -13.02 -3.12
N GLY A 99 -21.45 -12.63 -3.86
CA GLY A 99 -21.59 -12.01 -5.18
C GLY A 99 -22.36 -10.69 -5.19
N ARG A 100 -22.52 -10.02 -4.04
CA ARG A 100 -23.11 -8.68 -3.91
C ARG A 100 -22.08 -7.56 -3.89
N ALA A 101 -20.83 -7.85 -4.28
CA ALA A 101 -19.85 -6.82 -4.60
C ALA A 101 -20.24 -6.10 -5.89
N SER A 102 -21.42 -5.46 -5.88
CA SER A 102 -21.73 -4.38 -6.78
C SER A 102 -20.78 -3.24 -6.46
N TYR A 103 -20.16 -2.68 -7.49
CA TYR A 103 -19.27 -1.51 -7.52
C TYR A 103 -19.94 -0.23 -6.99
N LEU A 104 -20.52 -0.29 -5.80
CA LEU A 104 -21.06 0.84 -5.09
C LEU A 104 -20.38 0.82 -3.72
N PRO A 105 -19.46 1.75 -3.45
CA PRO A 105 -18.93 1.93 -2.11
C PRO A 105 -20.08 2.42 -1.24
N ASN A 106 -20.88 1.49 -0.73
CA ASN A 106 -21.72 1.78 0.42
C ASN A 106 -20.75 1.84 1.60
N ARG A 107 -20.20 3.05 1.81
CA ARG A 107 -19.16 3.38 2.81
C ARG A 107 -19.54 2.97 4.25
N ASN A 108 -20.80 2.61 4.47
CA ASN A 108 -21.32 2.19 5.77
C ASN A 108 -21.38 0.65 5.96
N ASN A 109 -21.04 -0.15 4.94
CA ASN A 109 -21.07 -1.63 5.01
C ASN A 109 -20.07 -2.30 4.04
N SER A 110 -18.98 -1.59 3.71
CA SER A 110 -18.07 -1.93 2.62
C SER A 110 -17.31 -3.24 2.81
N PHE A 111 -16.95 -3.84 1.68
CA PHE A 111 -16.09 -5.01 1.47
C PHE A 111 -14.66 -4.74 1.95
N VAL A 112 -14.50 -4.47 3.24
CA VAL A 112 -13.20 -4.12 3.83
C VAL A 112 -12.36 -5.39 3.87
N SER A 113 -11.46 -5.50 2.89
CA SER A 113 -10.33 -6.39 3.02
C SER A 113 -9.44 -5.86 4.14
N LYS A 114 -8.81 -6.79 4.87
CA LYS A 114 -7.85 -6.42 5.89
C LYS A 114 -6.48 -6.90 5.48
N ILE A 115 -5.45 -6.15 5.84
CA ILE A 115 -4.08 -6.51 5.53
C ILE A 115 -3.18 -6.36 6.75
N GLY A 116 -2.25 -7.28 6.92
CA GLY A 116 -1.28 -7.24 8.00
C GLY A 116 -0.83 -8.65 8.40
N GLY A 117 -1.04 -8.98 9.66
CA GLY A 117 -0.65 -10.27 10.24
C GLY A 117 -1.55 -11.42 9.83
N LYS A 118 -1.06 -12.63 10.12
CA LYS A 118 -1.83 -13.87 9.95
C LYS A 118 -3.09 -13.88 10.82
N ASP A 119 -3.00 -13.34 12.03
CA ASP A 119 -4.16 -13.06 12.87
C ASP A 119 -4.88 -11.80 12.37
N VAL A 120 -6.17 -11.94 12.05
CA VAL A 120 -7.03 -10.85 11.57
C VAL A 120 -7.15 -9.71 12.58
N ASN A 121 -6.92 -9.94 13.87
CA ASN A 121 -6.94 -8.87 14.88
C ASN A 121 -5.71 -7.96 14.80
N ASN A 122 -4.62 -8.42 14.18
CA ASN A 122 -3.42 -7.63 13.92
C ASN A 122 -3.37 -7.23 12.44
N THR A 123 -4.43 -6.60 11.97
CA THR A 123 -4.54 -6.11 10.59
C THR A 123 -5.19 -4.74 10.57
N ILE A 124 -5.02 -4.06 9.44
CA ILE A 124 -5.66 -2.79 9.17
C ILE A 124 -6.60 -2.91 7.97
N ASP A 125 -7.62 -2.07 7.97
CA ASP A 125 -8.61 -2.00 6.91
C ASP A 125 -7.99 -1.38 5.64
N ILE A 126 -8.25 -2.01 4.49
CA ILE A 126 -7.85 -1.52 3.17
C ILE A 126 -8.97 -1.62 2.16
N THR A 127 -8.88 -0.76 1.14
CA THR A 127 -9.68 -0.86 -0.07
C THR A 127 -8.92 -1.67 -1.10
N VAL A 128 -9.50 -2.79 -1.54
CA VAL A 128 -9.01 -3.53 -2.71
C VAL A 128 -9.79 -3.06 -3.94
N THR A 129 -9.08 -2.65 -4.98
CA THR A 129 -9.66 -2.16 -6.23
C THR A 129 -9.66 -3.25 -7.29
N CYS A 130 -9.98 -2.88 -8.54
CA CYS A 130 -9.89 -3.81 -9.67
C CYS A 130 -8.47 -4.36 -9.90
N ALA A 131 -7.46 -3.67 -9.37
CA ALA A 131 -6.09 -4.13 -9.34
C ALA A 131 -5.30 -3.45 -8.20
N THR A 132 -5.09 -4.19 -7.10
CA THR A 132 -4.21 -3.79 -6.01
C THR A 132 -2.91 -4.60 -6.07
N ASN A 133 -1.85 -3.98 -6.57
CA ASN A 133 -0.51 -4.59 -6.54
C ASN A 133 0.11 -4.39 -5.16
N ILE A 134 0.73 -5.45 -4.62
CA ILE A 134 1.37 -5.44 -3.31
C ILE A 134 2.87 -5.45 -3.55
N ASN A 135 3.56 -4.42 -3.08
CA ASN A 135 5.01 -4.25 -3.26
C ASN A 135 5.68 -4.20 -1.89
N CYS A 136 6.79 -4.90 -1.73
CA CYS A 136 7.65 -4.79 -0.55
C CYS A 136 8.69 -3.68 -0.78
N ILE A 137 8.86 -2.82 0.21
CA ILE A 137 9.95 -1.84 0.30
C ILE A 137 10.87 -2.36 1.40
N LYS A 138 12.08 -2.77 1.01
CA LYS A 138 13.11 -3.18 1.96
C LYS A 138 13.70 -1.94 2.63
N THR A 139 13.86 -2.01 3.94
CA THR A 139 14.55 -0.98 4.73
C THR A 139 15.82 -1.58 5.34
N ASP A 140 16.71 -0.73 5.84
CA ASP A 140 17.88 -1.11 6.65
C ASP A 140 17.55 -1.22 8.15
N THR A 141 16.27 -1.17 8.51
CA THR A 141 15.76 -1.32 9.87
C THR A 141 14.90 -2.58 10.01
N ASP A 142 14.46 -2.89 11.23
CA ASP A 142 13.52 -3.99 11.47
C ASP A 142 12.09 -3.69 10.98
N GLU A 143 11.80 -2.45 10.59
CA GLU A 143 10.50 -2.09 10.04
C GLU A 143 10.34 -2.58 8.60
N LYS A 144 9.20 -3.20 8.33
CA LYS A 144 8.86 -3.70 7.00
C LYS A 144 7.79 -2.84 6.38
N MET A 145 7.99 -2.44 5.14
CA MET A 145 7.09 -1.53 4.45
C MET A 145 6.48 -2.20 3.22
N TYR A 146 5.18 -2.00 3.07
CA TYR A 146 4.39 -2.56 1.98
C TYR A 146 3.62 -1.44 1.31
N LEU A 147 3.90 -1.22 0.03
CA LEU A 147 3.21 -0.25 -0.79
C LEU A 147 2.15 -0.94 -1.62
N LEU A 148 0.90 -0.59 -1.34
CA LEU A 148 -0.25 -0.95 -2.15
C LEU A 148 -0.39 0.06 -3.28
N VAL A 149 -0.37 -0.44 -4.51
CA VAL A 149 -0.62 0.35 -5.73
C VAL A 149 -2.00 -0.04 -6.24
N ASN A 150 -2.96 0.83 -6.01
CA ASN A 150 -4.37 0.62 -6.32
C ASN A 150 -4.69 1.29 -7.65
N GLU A 151 -5.07 0.48 -8.64
CA GLU A 151 -5.56 0.93 -9.93
C GLU A 151 -7.08 0.75 -9.95
N ASP A 152 -7.82 1.81 -10.27
CA ASP A 152 -9.27 1.74 -10.46
C ASP A 152 -9.65 1.67 -11.94
N ALA A 153 -10.58 0.78 -12.28
CA ALA A 153 -11.06 0.57 -13.66
C ALA A 153 -11.89 1.74 -14.21
N GLY A 154 -12.17 2.75 -13.39
CA GLY A 154 -13.15 3.81 -13.66
C GLY A 154 -12.57 5.18 -14.00
N ASP A 155 -11.26 5.34 -14.16
CA ASP A 155 -10.62 6.59 -14.61
C ASP A 155 -10.77 7.85 -13.72
N VAL A 156 -11.62 7.86 -12.67
CA VAL A 156 -11.90 9.07 -11.88
C VAL A 156 -10.79 9.41 -10.85
N THR A 157 -9.99 8.43 -10.44
CA THR A 157 -8.94 8.57 -9.40
C THR A 157 -7.54 8.17 -9.86
N GLY A 158 -7.40 7.61 -11.06
CA GLY A 158 -6.12 7.08 -11.55
C GLY A 158 -5.53 6.01 -10.63
N ILE A 159 -4.20 6.03 -10.47
CA ILE A 159 -3.47 5.20 -9.52
C ILE A 159 -3.51 5.89 -8.15
N THR A 160 -3.72 5.12 -7.08
CA THR A 160 -3.54 5.60 -5.69
C THR A 160 -2.60 4.69 -4.93
N TYR A 161 -1.98 5.24 -3.87
CA TYR A 161 -0.96 4.57 -3.09
C TYR A 161 -1.33 4.53 -1.61
N THR A 162 -1.17 3.37 -0.99
CA THR A 162 -1.30 3.19 0.46
C THR A 162 -0.04 2.54 0.98
N LEU A 163 0.62 3.17 1.96
CA LEU A 163 1.81 2.60 2.61
C LEU A 163 1.45 2.00 3.96
N ILE A 164 1.90 0.77 4.17
CA ILE A 164 1.62 -0.03 5.35
C ILE A 164 2.93 -0.49 5.95
N GLY A 165 3.13 -0.25 7.24
CA GLY A 165 4.29 -0.69 8.00
C GLY A 165 3.96 -1.87 8.90
N LYS A 166 4.90 -2.80 9.05
CA LYS A 166 5.00 -3.69 10.22
C LYS A 166 6.08 -3.12 11.13
N ARG A 167 5.68 -2.73 12.34
CA ARG A 167 6.58 -2.20 13.37
C ARG A 167 7.38 -3.31 14.04
N SER A 168 8.41 -2.93 14.78
CA SER A 168 9.26 -3.85 15.55
C SER A 168 8.51 -4.67 16.60
N ASP A 169 7.43 -4.13 17.16
CA ASP A 169 6.51 -4.84 18.08
C ASP A 169 5.58 -5.84 17.36
N GLY A 170 5.66 -5.92 16.03
CA GLY A 170 4.85 -6.79 15.20
C GLY A 170 3.47 -6.23 14.83
N SER A 171 3.10 -5.04 15.34
CA SER A 171 1.86 -4.36 14.97
C SER A 171 1.92 -3.79 13.55
N TYR A 172 0.76 -3.73 12.89
CA TYR A 172 0.64 -3.13 11.56
C TYR A 172 0.04 -1.73 11.63
N VAL A 173 0.55 -0.82 10.81
CA VAL A 173 0.09 0.58 10.77
C VAL A 173 -0.03 1.09 9.33
N LYS A 174 -1.03 1.95 9.09
CA LYS A 174 -1.18 2.69 7.83
C LYS A 174 -0.41 4.01 7.96
N TYR A 175 0.72 4.14 7.27
CA TYR A 175 1.53 5.36 7.31
C TYR A 175 0.87 6.49 6.51
N PHE A 176 0.45 6.18 5.28
CA PHE A 176 -0.30 7.13 4.47
C PHE A 176 -1.24 6.45 3.48
N ASP A 177 -2.20 7.24 3.02
CA ASP A 177 -3.12 6.90 1.95
C ASP A 177 -3.26 8.14 1.07
N THR A 178 -2.79 8.08 -0.18
CA THR A 178 -2.79 9.25 -1.04
C THR A 178 -4.20 9.68 -1.44
N TYR A 179 -5.18 8.77 -1.42
CA TYR A 179 -6.57 9.14 -1.66
C TYR A 179 -7.10 10.03 -0.52
N ASP A 180 -6.84 9.63 0.73
CA ASP A 180 -7.21 10.41 1.93
C ASP A 180 -6.51 11.78 1.94
N ILE A 181 -5.22 11.83 1.59
CA ILE A 181 -4.43 13.06 1.58
C ILE A 181 -4.90 14.01 0.50
N ILE A 182 -5.04 13.54 -0.74
CA ILE A 182 -5.51 14.37 -1.84
C ILE A 182 -6.93 14.85 -1.64
N GLY A 183 -7.82 14.01 -1.10
CA GLY A 183 -9.19 14.43 -0.79
C GLY A 183 -9.26 15.61 0.18
N ARG A 184 -8.23 15.80 1.04
CA ARG A 184 -8.12 16.98 1.92
C ARG A 184 -7.64 18.22 1.17
N TYR A 185 -6.68 18.07 0.25
CA TYR A 185 -6.13 19.20 -0.52
C TYR A 185 -7.02 19.64 -1.68
N TYR A 186 -7.71 18.69 -2.32
CA TYR A 186 -8.50 18.89 -3.53
C TYR A 186 -9.93 18.43 -3.28
N ALA A 187 -10.87 19.38 -3.24
CA ALA A 187 -12.29 19.07 -3.13
C ALA A 187 -12.78 18.17 -4.30
N ASN A 188 -13.91 17.48 -4.10
CA ASN A 188 -14.56 16.49 -5.00
C ASN A 188 -14.82 16.92 -6.47
N LYS A 189 -14.39 18.10 -6.91
CA LYS A 189 -14.54 18.63 -8.28
C LYS A 189 -13.29 18.46 -9.14
N ARG A 190 -12.22 17.91 -8.58
CA ARG A 190 -10.96 17.68 -9.28
C ARG A 190 -10.68 16.20 -9.37
N GLU A 191 -10.20 15.79 -10.53
CA GLU A 191 -9.56 14.51 -10.72
C GLU A 191 -8.06 14.72 -10.54
N VAL A 192 -7.49 13.96 -9.60
CA VAL A 192 -6.06 13.95 -9.34
C VAL A 192 -5.54 12.58 -9.71
N ARG A 193 -4.61 12.53 -10.66
CA ARG A 193 -3.97 11.29 -11.09
C ARG A 193 -2.56 11.25 -10.53
N MET A 194 -2.31 10.29 -9.64
CA MET A 194 -0.94 10.02 -9.23
C MET A 194 -0.14 9.45 -10.39
N GLN A 195 1.14 9.79 -10.38
CA GLN A 195 2.17 9.24 -11.25
C GLN A 195 2.98 8.20 -10.47
N ASN A 196 3.90 7.53 -11.17
CA ASN A 196 4.81 6.57 -10.54
C ASN A 196 5.53 7.17 -9.33
N ILE A 197 5.60 6.38 -8.26
CA ILE A 197 6.39 6.76 -7.10
C ILE A 197 7.88 6.54 -7.32
N LYS A 198 8.69 7.31 -6.59
CA LYS A 198 10.14 7.16 -6.50
C LYS A 198 10.52 7.05 -5.02
N VAL A 199 11.57 6.28 -4.74
CA VAL A 199 12.17 6.16 -3.41
C VAL A 199 13.59 6.71 -3.49
N GLU A 200 13.94 7.62 -2.60
CA GLU A 200 15.24 8.29 -2.51
C GLU A 200 15.69 8.36 -1.05
N GLY A 201 16.58 7.45 -0.63
CA GLY A 201 17.03 7.42 0.76
C GLY A 201 15.88 7.15 1.73
N ASP A 202 15.56 8.14 2.56
CA ASP A 202 14.51 8.15 3.58
C ASP A 202 13.17 8.75 3.07
N GLU A 203 13.08 9.03 1.77
CA GLU A 203 11.92 9.68 1.16
C GLU A 203 11.18 8.81 0.14
N ILE A 204 9.85 8.85 0.21
CA ILE A 204 8.94 8.36 -0.83
C ILE A 204 8.32 9.57 -1.52
N ILE A 205 8.50 9.67 -2.82
CA ILE A 205 8.07 10.82 -3.63
C ILE A 205 6.99 10.35 -4.60
N CYS A 206 5.85 11.02 -4.57
CA CYS A 206 4.73 10.75 -5.46
C CYS A 206 4.32 12.03 -6.19
N ASN A 207 4.54 12.05 -7.49
CA ASN A 207 4.07 13.15 -8.31
C ASN A 207 2.61 12.95 -8.71
N TYR A 208 1.90 14.03 -9.03
CA TYR A 208 0.51 13.96 -9.49
C TYR A 208 0.18 15.10 -10.45
N CYS A 209 -0.85 14.89 -11.27
CA CYS A 209 -1.47 15.94 -12.06
C CYS A 209 -2.90 16.19 -11.61
N VAL A 210 -3.33 17.45 -11.71
CA VAL A 210 -4.67 17.90 -11.33
C VAL A 210 -5.41 18.32 -12.58
N THR A 211 -6.60 17.77 -12.74
CA THR A 211 -7.52 18.14 -13.82
C THR A 211 -8.86 18.48 -13.24
N ARG A 212 -9.51 19.49 -13.79
CA ARG A 212 -10.87 19.88 -13.42
C ARG A 212 -11.81 19.54 -14.56
N TYR A 213 -12.97 19.05 -14.19
CA TYR A 213 -14.10 18.97 -15.09
C TYR A 213 -14.99 20.20 -14.92
N GLY A 214 -15.42 20.77 -16.03
CA GLY A 214 -16.33 21.90 -16.02
C GLY A 214 -16.85 22.23 -17.40
N TYR A 215 -17.90 23.04 -17.43
CA TYR A 215 -18.38 23.62 -18.67
C TYR A 215 -17.46 24.76 -19.10
N VAL A 216 -16.96 24.66 -20.33
CA VAL A 216 -16.30 25.75 -21.06
C VAL A 216 -17.22 26.12 -22.21
N GLY A 217 -18.03 27.18 -22.02
CA GLY A 217 -19.18 27.46 -22.88
C GLY A 217 -20.28 26.39 -22.72
N GLN A 218 -20.77 25.83 -23.83
CA GLN A 218 -21.78 24.76 -23.82
C GLN A 218 -21.19 23.35 -23.66
N ASN A 219 -19.86 23.21 -23.71
CA ASN A 219 -19.20 21.90 -23.72
C ASN A 219 -18.65 21.55 -22.34
N TYR A 220 -18.92 20.34 -21.89
CA TYR A 220 -18.25 19.77 -20.72
C TYR A 220 -16.84 19.33 -21.13
N GLN A 221 -15.82 19.95 -20.53
CA GLN A 221 -14.43 19.70 -20.87
C GLN A 221 -13.60 19.35 -19.64
N LYS A 222 -12.54 18.57 -19.88
CA LYS A 222 -11.48 18.31 -18.91
C LYS A 222 -10.36 19.32 -19.15
N THR A 223 -10.06 20.13 -18.15
CA THR A 223 -9.01 21.15 -18.20
C THR A 223 -7.88 20.78 -17.24
N TYR A 224 -6.64 20.84 -17.72
CA TYR A 224 -5.47 20.68 -16.88
C TYR A 224 -5.29 21.90 -15.97
N GLU A 225 -5.19 21.66 -14.65
CA GLU A 225 -5.03 22.73 -13.66
C GLU A 225 -3.61 22.83 -13.11
N GLY A 226 -2.81 21.76 -13.18
CA GLY A 226 -1.43 21.82 -12.72
C GLY A 226 -0.81 20.47 -12.38
N TYR A 227 0.41 20.55 -11.84
CA TYR A 227 1.21 19.43 -11.36
C TYR A 227 1.55 19.65 -9.89
N GLY A 228 1.79 18.57 -9.18
CA GLY A 228 2.32 18.67 -7.83
C GLY A 228 3.09 17.44 -7.43
N LYS A 229 3.67 17.52 -6.24
CA LYS A 229 4.53 16.51 -5.65
C LYS A 229 4.18 16.35 -4.17
N LEU A 230 3.88 15.12 -3.77
CA LEU A 230 3.88 14.71 -2.37
C LEU A 230 5.24 14.10 -2.04
N CYS A 231 5.88 14.62 -1.00
CA CYS A 231 7.10 14.08 -0.41
C CYS A 231 6.79 13.52 0.97
N PHE A 232 7.02 12.24 1.17
CA PHE A 232 6.90 11.55 2.45
C PHE A 232 8.29 11.29 2.98
N LYS A 233 8.70 11.98 4.04
CA LYS A 233 10.02 11.85 4.64
C LYS A 233 9.93 11.09 5.96
N TRP A 234 10.77 10.06 6.12
CA TRP A 234 10.84 9.31 7.36
C TRP A 234 11.42 10.15 8.50
N ASP A 235 10.79 10.08 9.66
CA ASP A 235 11.24 10.66 10.92
C ASP A 235 11.58 9.51 11.88
N ASP A 236 12.88 9.35 12.15
CA ASP A 236 13.39 8.28 13.00
C ASP A 236 13.01 8.41 14.47
N GLU A 237 12.79 9.63 14.97
CA GLU A 237 12.38 9.86 16.35
C GLU A 237 10.90 9.55 16.52
N ALA A 238 10.06 10.02 15.59
CA ALA A 238 8.62 9.78 15.63
C ALA A 238 8.23 8.37 15.15
N LYS A 239 9.12 7.68 14.43
CA LYS A 239 8.83 6.44 13.69
C LYS A 239 7.59 6.61 12.80
N TRP A 240 7.61 7.69 12.02
CA TRP A 240 6.49 8.12 11.18
C TRP A 240 6.97 8.87 9.93
N PHE A 241 6.07 9.09 8.97
CA PHE A 241 6.34 9.92 7.80
C PHE A 241 5.78 11.34 7.96
N GLY A 242 6.65 12.34 7.89
CA GLY A 242 6.26 13.71 7.59
C GLY A 242 5.74 13.82 6.16
N VAL A 243 4.78 14.71 5.91
CA VAL A 243 4.17 14.91 4.58
C VAL A 243 4.33 16.35 4.16
N GLU A 244 5.00 16.57 3.03
CA GLU A 244 5.10 17.87 2.36
C GLU A 244 4.37 17.81 1.02
N ASN A 245 3.53 18.81 0.74
CA ASN A 245 2.85 18.95 -0.54
C ASN A 245 3.34 20.20 -1.27
N ASN A 246 4.03 19.99 -2.38
CA ASN A 246 4.55 21.04 -3.24
C ASN A 246 3.71 21.11 -4.51
N THR A 247 2.86 22.13 -4.62
CA THR A 247 2.08 22.40 -5.85
C THR A 247 2.89 23.32 -6.76
N LEU A 248 3.05 22.95 -8.04
CA LEU A 248 3.80 23.70 -9.06
C LEU A 248 2.85 24.42 -10.03
#